data_AF-A0A2S5STV3-F1
#
_entry.id   AF-A0A2S5STV3-F1
#
_cell.length_a   1.000
_cell.length_b   1.000
_cell.length_c   1.000
_cell.angle_alpha   90.00
_cell.angle_beta   90.00
_cell.angle_gamma   90.00
#
_symmetry.space_group_name_H-M   'P 1'
#
loop_
_entity.id
_entity.type
_entity.pdbx_description
1 polymer ?
#
loop_
_entity_poly.entity_id
_entity_poly.type
_entity_poly.pdbx_seq_one_letter_code
_entity_poly.pdbx_strand_id
1 'polypeptide(L)'
;MKEYKLSGWPELPPAYQRTAYQRMLHQMSQGFVPLTMLVRASGLGRDAVQHFLAQLSTRGVLIERTPPRAPLGAGMATRSMAWLRRTLRV
;
A
#
# COMPACT_ATOMS: atom_id res chain seq x y z
N MET A 1 -5.07 5.49 -14.64
CA MET A 1 -4.12 5.86 -13.57
C MET A 1 -3.78 4.58 -12.82
N LYS A 2 -2.49 4.26 -12.58
CA LYS A 2 -2.10 3.04 -11.87
C LYS A 2 -2.50 3.13 -10.40
N GLU A 3 -3.07 2.06 -9.87
CA GLU A 3 -3.44 1.94 -8.46
C GLU A 3 -2.58 0.87 -7.79
N TYR A 4 -2.26 1.11 -6.53
CA TYR A 4 -1.37 0.28 -5.73
C TYR A 4 -2.14 -0.24 -4.52
N LYS A 5 -2.07 -1.55 -4.31
CA LYS A 5 -2.62 -2.21 -3.12
C LYS A 5 -1.54 -3.06 -2.47
N LEU A 6 -1.65 -3.21 -1.15
CA LEU A 6 -0.82 -4.13 -0.39
C LEU A 6 -1.35 -5.57 -0.54
N SER A 7 -0.53 -6.54 -0.96
CA SER A 7 -0.91 -7.97 -0.92
C SER A 7 -0.75 -8.56 0.49
N GLY A 8 0.20 -8.04 1.24
CA GLY A 8 0.54 -8.40 2.60
C GLY A 8 1.48 -7.34 3.16
N TRP A 9 1.67 -7.28 4.46
CA TRP A 9 2.47 -6.19 5.01
C TRP A 9 3.96 -6.46 4.92
N PRO A 10 4.72 -5.44 4.54
CA PRO A 10 6.17 -5.50 4.57
C PRO A 10 6.68 -5.49 6.01
N GLU A 11 7.69 -6.30 6.30
CA GLU A 11 8.53 -6.10 7.49
C GLU A 11 9.44 -4.88 7.27
N LEU A 12 8.97 -3.70 7.66
CA LEU A 12 9.70 -2.46 7.43
C LEU A 12 10.94 -2.32 8.32
N PRO A 13 12.11 -1.97 7.76
CA PRO A 13 13.27 -1.54 8.53
C PRO A 13 12.96 -0.33 9.41
N PRO A 14 13.75 -0.08 10.48
CA PRO A 14 13.58 1.06 11.37
C PRO A 14 13.49 2.42 10.64
N ALA A 15 14.20 2.55 9.51
CA ALA A 15 14.18 3.75 8.66
C ALA A 15 12.78 4.15 8.15
N TYR A 16 11.85 3.19 8.05
CA TYR A 16 10.48 3.40 7.56
C TYR A 16 9.42 3.36 8.69
N GLN A 17 9.83 3.41 9.95
CA GLN A 17 8.90 3.46 11.10
C GLN A 17 8.25 4.84 11.31
N ARG A 18 8.48 5.81 10.42
CA ARG A 18 7.84 7.14 10.50
C ARG A 18 6.34 6.99 10.28
N THR A 19 5.56 7.80 11.01
CA THR A 19 4.09 7.82 10.94
C THR A 19 3.56 8.03 9.52
N ALA A 20 4.30 8.75 8.66
CA ALA A 20 3.97 8.95 7.26
C ALA A 20 3.91 7.63 6.45
N TYR A 21 4.91 6.75 6.61
CA TYR A 21 4.96 5.46 5.93
C TYR A 21 3.90 4.49 6.48
N GLN A 22 3.68 4.49 7.80
CA GLN A 22 2.64 3.67 8.43
C GLN A 22 1.23 4.07 7.94
N ARG A 23 0.94 5.37 7.83
CA ARG A 23 -0.32 5.88 7.27
C ARG A 23 -0.51 5.45 5.82
N MET A 24 0.56 5.48 5.03
CA MET A 24 0.54 5.05 3.64
C MET A 24 0.26 3.55 3.51
N LEU A 25 0.92 2.72 4.31
CA LEU A 25 0.63 1.28 4.38
C LEU A 25 -0.80 1.00 4.83
N HIS A 26 -1.28 1.73 5.84
CA HIS A 26 -2.65 1.59 6.32
C HIS A 26 -3.65 1.91 5.19
N GLN A 27 -3.45 2.99 4.43
CA GLN A 27 -4.28 3.30 3.25
C GLN A 27 -4.22 2.20 2.18
N MET A 28 -3.02 1.71 1.84
CA MET A 28 -2.85 0.64 0.85
C MET A 28 -3.41 -0.71 1.31
N SER A 29 -3.55 -0.91 2.62
CA SER A 29 -4.19 -2.10 3.19
C SER A 29 -5.71 -2.08 3.02
N GLN A 30 -6.31 -0.88 2.97
CA GLN A 30 -7.76 -0.70 2.85
C GLN A 30 -8.26 -0.97 1.42
N GLY A 31 -7.42 -0.74 0.40
CA GLY A 31 -7.83 -0.92 -0.98
C GLY A 31 -6.77 -0.53 -2.00
N PHE A 32 -7.19 -0.47 -3.26
CA PHE A 32 -6.37 0.06 -4.35
C PHE A 32 -6.35 1.59 -4.25
N VAL A 33 -5.15 2.16 -4.12
CA VAL A 33 -4.96 3.60 -3.93
C VAL A 33 -4.03 4.15 -5.01
N PRO A 34 -4.40 5.25 -5.70
CA PRO A 34 -3.54 5.86 -6.71
C PRO A 34 -2.35 6.59 -6.08
N LEU A 35 -1.26 6.74 -6.84
CA LEU A 35 -0.03 7.41 -6.39
C LEU A 35 -0.28 8.81 -5.79
N THR A 36 -1.17 9.58 -6.40
CA THR A 36 -1.51 10.95 -5.97
C THR A 36 -2.12 10.98 -4.56
N MET A 37 -2.96 9.99 -4.24
CA MET A 37 -3.54 9.86 -2.90
C MET A 37 -2.49 9.43 -1.88
N LEU A 38 -1.55 8.54 -2.25
CA LEU A 38 -0.45 8.14 -1.37
C LEU A 38 0.47 9.32 -1.02
N VAL A 39 0.81 10.15 -2.01
CA VAL A 39 1.58 11.39 -1.80
C VAL A 39 0.83 12.33 -0.84
N ARG A 40 -0.46 12.57 -1.09
CA ARG A 40 -1.29 13.47 -0.27
C ARG A 40 -1.47 12.97 1.17
N ALA A 41 -1.69 11.67 1.36
CA ALA A 41 -1.96 11.07 2.67
C ALA A 41 -0.69 10.89 3.52
N SER A 42 0.44 10.60 2.88
CA SER A 42 1.73 10.44 3.56
C SER A 42 2.40 11.79 3.86
N GLY A 43 2.11 12.83 3.07
CA GLY A 43 2.81 14.11 3.14
C GLY A 43 4.28 14.02 2.70
N LEU A 44 4.68 12.90 2.08
CA LEU A 44 6.02 12.68 1.56
C LEU A 44 6.14 13.22 0.14
N GLY A 45 7.36 13.56 -0.26
CA GLY A 45 7.66 13.88 -1.65
C GLY A 45 7.36 12.70 -2.59
N ARG A 46 6.97 13.02 -3.83
CA ARG A 46 6.62 12.01 -4.84
C ARG A 46 7.73 10.98 -5.05
N ASP A 47 8.99 11.43 -5.07
CA ASP A 47 10.16 10.56 -5.22
C ASP A 47 10.31 9.57 -4.05
N ALA A 48 10.10 10.04 -2.82
CA ALA A 48 10.14 9.17 -1.64
C ALA A 48 9.05 8.10 -1.68
N VAL A 49 7.84 8.46 -2.13
CA VAL A 49 6.74 7.51 -2.33
C VAL A 49 7.07 6.50 -3.42
N GLN A 50 7.65 6.94 -4.55
CA GLN A 50 8.05 6.04 -5.63
C GLN A 50 9.15 5.07 -5.21
N HIS A 51 10.19 5.56 -4.50
CA HIS A 51 11.21 4.70 -3.92
C HIS A 51 10.62 3.68 -2.95
N PHE A 52 9.66 4.08 -2.13
CA PHE A 52 8.98 3.17 -1.22
C PHE A 52 8.17 2.11 -1.96
N LEU A 53 7.40 2.49 -2.98
CA LEU A 53 6.66 1.53 -3.82
C LEU A 53 7.61 0.56 -4.52
N ALA A 54 8.75 1.02 -5.03
CA ALA A 54 9.76 0.14 -5.62
C ALA A 54 10.26 -0.88 -4.58
N GLN A 55 10.53 -0.47 -3.34
CA GLN A 55 10.91 -1.37 -2.25
C GLN A 55 9.81 -2.41 -1.94
N LEU A 56 8.54 -2.01 -1.93
CA LEU A 56 7.42 -2.94 -1.75
C LEU A 56 7.30 -3.94 -2.90
N SER A 57 7.54 -3.49 -4.13
CA SER A 57 7.55 -4.32 -5.33
C SER A 57 8.67 -5.36 -5.29
N THR A 58 9.90 -4.95 -4.96
CA THR A 58 11.04 -5.86 -4.77
C THR A 58 10.77 -6.94 -3.72
N ARG A 59 9.97 -6.63 -2.70
CA ARG A 59 9.57 -7.57 -1.65
C ARG A 59 8.39 -8.47 -2.03
N GLY A 60 7.79 -8.27 -3.21
CA GLY A 60 6.62 -9.01 -3.67
C GLY A 60 5.34 -8.71 -2.89
N VAL A 61 5.30 -7.62 -2.11
CA VAL A 61 4.14 -7.24 -1.28
C VAL A 61 3.24 -6.18 -1.92
N LEU A 62 3.58 -5.77 -3.15
CA LEU A 62 2.86 -4.77 -3.92
C LEU A 62 2.01 -5.42 -5.00
N ILE A 63 0.73 -5.07 -5.05
CA ILE A 63 -0.16 -5.38 -6.16
C ILE A 63 -0.36 -4.10 -6.95
N GLU A 64 0.05 -4.11 -8.21
CA GLU A 64 -0.26 -3.06 -9.17
C GLU A 64 -1.51 -3.45 -9.95
N ARG A 65 -2.50 -2.57 -9.98
CA ARG A 65 -3.66 -2.70 -10.85
C ARG A 65 -3.75 -1.48 -11.74
N THR A 66 -3.88 -1.73 -13.04
CA THR A 66 -4.41 -0.73 -13.95
C THR A 66 -5.92 -0.96 -13.97
N PRO A 67 -6.74 -0.18 -13.24
CA PRO A 67 -8.17 -0.33 -13.35
C PRO A 67 -8.56 -0.10 -14.82
N PRO A 68 -9.30 -1.02 -15.48
CA PRO A 68 -10.07 -0.60 -16.63
C PRO A 68 -10.97 0.53 -16.14
N ARG A 69 -11.08 1.61 -16.91
CA ARG A 69 -11.99 2.73 -16.62
C ARG A 69 -13.43 2.18 -16.61
N ALA A 70 -13.84 1.61 -15.48
CA ALA A 70 -15.16 1.05 -15.27
C ALA A 70 -16.04 2.13 -14.63
N PRO A 71 -17.27 2.33 -15.14
CA PRO A 71 -18.15 3.39 -14.69
C PRO A 71 -18.59 3.12 -13.23
N LEU A 72 -18.87 4.21 -12.52
CA LEU A 72 -19.42 4.29 -11.17
C LEU A 72 -20.39 3.11 -10.88
N GLY A 73 -20.04 2.17 -9.99
CA GLY A 73 -21.03 1.17 -9.55
C GLY A 73 -20.58 -0.19 -9.01
N ALA A 74 -19.29 -0.53 -8.91
CA ALA A 74 -18.85 -1.79 -8.32
C ALA A 74 -17.92 -1.50 -7.13
N GLY A 75 -18.22 -1.82 -5.89
CA GLY A 75 -19.04 -2.91 -5.38
C GLY A 75 -18.26 -3.44 -4.18
N MET A 76 -18.83 -3.25 -2.98
CA MET A 76 -18.55 -4.00 -1.75
C MET A 76 -17.09 -4.47 -1.56
N ALA A 77 -16.27 -3.61 -0.95
CA ALA A 77 -14.92 -3.98 -0.53
C ALA A 77 -14.98 -5.13 0.48
N THR A 78 -14.63 -6.31 -0.01
CA THR A 78 -14.43 -7.52 0.78
C THR A 78 -13.43 -7.23 1.89
N ARG A 79 -13.90 -7.38 3.12
CA ARG A 79 -13.08 -7.48 4.32
C ARG A 79 -12.10 -8.63 4.13
N SER A 80 -10.82 -8.35 4.03
CA SER A 80 -9.77 -9.38 4.07
C SER A 80 -8.78 -9.04 5.17
N MET A 81 -9.20 -9.28 6.41
CA MET A 81 -8.32 -9.39 7.59
C MET A 81 -7.51 -10.70 7.50
N ALA A 82 -6.56 -10.79 6.56
CA ALA A 82 -5.68 -11.95 6.44
C ALA A 82 -4.25 -11.70 6.93
N TRP A 83 -3.95 -10.49 7.42
CA TRP A 83 -2.58 -10.05 7.56
C TRP A 83 -1.92 -10.37 8.94
N LEU A 84 -2.67 -10.89 9.91
CA LEU A 84 -2.18 -11.02 11.29
C LEU A 84 -1.36 -12.30 11.60
N ARG A 85 -0.57 -12.83 10.66
CA ARG A 85 0.27 -14.00 10.96
C ARG A 85 1.76 -13.70 10.82
N ARG A 86 2.36 -13.53 12.02
CA ARG A 86 3.58 -14.23 12.48
C ARG A 86 4.81 -13.36 12.73
N THR A 87 4.74 -12.54 13.78
CA THR A 87 5.91 -12.12 14.55
C THR A 87 5.98 -12.91 15.87
N LEU A 88 6.28 -14.20 15.79
CA LEU A 88 6.81 -14.97 16.92
C LEU A 88 7.83 -15.97 16.36
N ARG A 89 9.10 -15.59 16.45
CA ARG A 89 10.26 -16.46 16.29
C ARG A 89 10.76 -16.74 17.71
N VAL A 90 10.52 -17.96 18.20
CA VAL A 90 11.22 -18.58 19.34
C VAL A 90 12.32 -19.44 18.74
#